data_AF-A0A3D2CBF2-F1
#
_entry.id   AF-A0A3D2CBF2-F1
#
_cell.length_a   1.000
_cell.length_b   1.000
_cell.length_c   1.000
_cell.angle_alpha   90.00
_cell.angle_beta   90.00
_cell.angle_gamma   90.00
#
_symmetry.space_group_name_H-M   'P 1'
#
loop_
_entity.id
_entity.type
_entity.pdbx_description
1 polymer ?
#
loop_
_entity_poly.entity_id
_entity_poly.type
_entity_poly.pdbx_seq_one_letter_code
_entity_poly.pdbx_strand_id
1 'polypeptide(L)'
;MNVTERSRIKTILRRFPSAADAFGWYGIEVDGFDAETTVDEIAREFRMDVYDLVGDLQAHIDDAKRDRDPDDVYDDDDDDD
;
A
#
# COMPACT_ATOMS: atom_id res chain seq x y z
N MET A 1 -4.80 -9.07 0.38
CA MET A 1 -5.28 -7.68 0.28
C MET A 1 -5.26 -7.25 -1.17
N ASN A 2 -6.35 -6.64 -1.64
CA ASN A 2 -6.45 -5.96 -2.93
C ASN A 2 -6.42 -4.46 -2.69
N VAL A 3 -5.57 -3.75 -3.43
CA VAL A 3 -5.50 -2.29 -3.42
C VAL A 3 -6.55 -1.74 -4.38
N THR A 4 -7.20 -0.67 -3.95
CA THR A 4 -8.17 0.10 -4.74
C THR A 4 -7.89 1.58 -4.55
N GLU A 5 -8.45 2.42 -5.41
CA GLU A 5 -8.36 3.89 -5.34
C GLU A 5 -8.79 4.46 -3.97
N ARG A 6 -9.69 3.77 -3.25
CA ARG A 6 -10.20 4.15 -1.92
C ARG A 6 -9.38 3.60 -0.76
N SER A 7 -8.34 2.80 -1.05
CA SER A 7 -7.53 2.20 -0.01
C SER A 7 -6.68 3.25 0.69
N ARG A 8 -6.54 3.12 2.01
CA ARG A 8 -5.73 4.04 2.81
C ARG A 8 -4.26 3.67 2.74
N ILE A 9 -3.42 4.67 2.50
CA ILE A 9 -1.99 4.50 2.25
C ILE A 9 -1.28 3.99 3.50
N LYS A 10 -1.55 4.59 4.66
CA LYS A 10 -0.99 4.10 5.93
C LYS A 10 -1.38 2.66 6.26
N THR A 11 -2.59 2.23 5.90
CA THR A 11 -3.02 0.85 6.10
C THR A 11 -2.23 -0.11 5.20
N ILE A 12 -2.01 0.27 3.94
CA ILE A 12 -1.19 -0.51 3.00
C ILE A 12 0.24 -0.60 3.52
N LEU A 13 0.88 0.53 3.83
CA LEU A 13 2.27 0.59 4.27
C LEU A 13 2.51 -0.11 5.61
N ARG A 14 1.54 -0.09 6.52
CA ARG A 14 1.63 -0.83 7.79
C ARG A 14 1.66 -2.34 7.58
N ARG A 15 0.90 -2.85 6.60
CA ARG A 15 0.81 -4.29 6.33
C ARG A 15 1.88 -4.77 5.35
N PHE A 16 2.30 -3.89 4.44
CA PHE A 16 3.32 -4.15 3.42
C PHE A 16 4.27 -2.95 3.35
N PRO A 17 5.29 -2.89 4.23
CA PRO A 17 6.24 -1.78 4.25
C PRO A 17 6.99 -1.59 2.92
N SER A 18 7.22 -2.68 2.17
CA SER A 18 7.83 -2.68 0.84
C SER A 18 6.98 -1.99 -0.23
N ALA A 19 5.70 -1.73 0.02
CA ALA A 19 4.89 -0.90 -0.88
C ALA A 19 5.32 0.57 -0.85
N ALA A 20 6.12 0.99 0.13
CA ALA A 20 6.74 2.33 0.16
C ALA A 20 7.63 2.56 -1.07
N ASP A 21 8.30 1.52 -1.57
CA ASP A 21 9.18 1.61 -2.74
C ASP A 21 8.44 2.08 -4.00
N ALA A 22 7.16 1.72 -4.16
CA ALA A 22 6.35 2.16 -5.29
C ALA A 22 6.25 3.70 -5.35
N PHE A 23 6.11 4.36 -4.20
CA PHE A 23 6.09 5.83 -4.11
C PHE A 23 7.45 6.45 -4.41
N GLY A 24 8.54 5.76 -4.06
CA GLY A 24 9.90 6.19 -4.35
C GLY A 24 10.18 6.37 -5.84
N TRP A 25 9.52 5.57 -6.70
CA TRP A 25 9.67 5.67 -8.16
C TRP A 25 9.09 6.96 -8.72
N TYR A 26 8.10 7.52 -8.02
CA TYR A 26 7.44 8.77 -8.34
C TYR A 26 8.07 9.97 -7.61
N GLY A 27 9.07 9.75 -6.76
CA GLY A 27 9.66 10.79 -5.91
C GLY A 27 8.70 11.29 -4.82
N ILE A 28 7.78 10.43 -4.38
CA ILE A 28 6.76 10.76 -3.38
C ILE A 28 7.23 10.33 -2.00
N GLU A 29 7.26 11.26 -1.05
CA GLU A 29 7.62 10.99 0.35
C GLU A 29 6.39 10.50 1.14
N VAL A 30 6.47 9.28 1.70
CA VAL A 30 5.34 8.63 2.38
C VAL A 30 5.13 9.05 3.83
N ASP A 31 6.14 9.65 4.46
CA ASP A 31 6.10 10.07 5.87
C ASP A 31 5.11 11.22 6.13
N GLY A 32 4.74 11.97 5.09
CA GLY A 32 3.84 13.12 5.18
C GLY A 32 2.35 12.80 5.14
N PHE A 33 1.95 11.56 4.87
CA PHE A 33 0.54 11.24 4.65
C PHE A 33 -0.28 11.15 5.95
N ASP A 34 -1.49 11.69 5.90
CA ASP A 34 -2.47 11.53 6.96
C ASP A 34 -3.01 10.08 7.02
N ALA A 35 -3.60 9.71 8.15
CA ALA A 35 -4.19 8.37 8.32
C ALA A 35 -5.38 8.10 7.39
N GLU A 36 -6.01 9.17 6.89
CA GLU A 36 -7.17 9.10 6.02
C GLU A 36 -6.79 9.18 4.53
N THR A 37 -5.54 9.54 4.21
CA THR A 37 -5.07 9.71 2.83
C THR A 37 -5.23 8.42 2.03
N THR A 38 -5.95 8.53 0.92
CA THR A 38 -6.24 7.44 -0.01
C THR A 38 -5.34 7.47 -1.26
N VAL A 39 -5.34 6.36 -2.00
CA VAL A 39 -4.60 6.24 -3.28
C VAL A 39 -5.07 7.26 -4.31
N ASP A 40 -6.38 7.49 -4.44
CA ASP A 40 -6.94 8.51 -5.34
C ASP A 40 -6.47 9.93 -4.98
N GLU A 41 -6.40 10.26 -3.70
CA GLU A 41 -5.96 11.59 -3.25
C GLU A 41 -4.50 11.85 -3.64
N ILE A 42 -3.61 10.88 -3.42
CA ILE A 42 -2.21 10.97 -3.87
C ILE A 42 -2.14 11.07 -5.39
N ALA A 43 -2.86 10.21 -6.10
CA ALA A 43 -2.82 10.21 -7.56
C ALA A 43 -3.23 11.58 -8.13
N ARG A 44 -4.26 12.21 -7.54
CA ARG A 44 -4.71 13.55 -7.91
C ARG A 44 -3.70 14.63 -7.55
N GLU A 45 -3.11 14.58 -6.35
CA GLU A 45 -2.12 15.56 -5.88
C GLU A 45 -0.90 15.60 -6.80
N PHE A 46 -0.40 14.44 -7.20
CA PHE A 46 0.77 14.30 -8.08
C PHE A 46 0.42 14.28 -9.57
N ARG A 47 -0.86 14.48 -9.93
CA ARG A 47 -1.37 14.48 -11.33
C ARG A 47 -0.99 13.23 -12.12
N MET A 48 -1.09 12.06 -11.49
CA MET A 48 -0.86 10.75 -12.10
C MET A 48 -2.16 9.97 -12.27
N ASP A 49 -2.10 8.89 -13.04
CA ASP A 49 -3.23 7.99 -13.18
C ASP A 49 -3.37 7.12 -11.92
N VAL A 50 -4.57 7.10 -11.35
CA VAL A 50 -4.85 6.31 -10.13
C VAL A 50 -4.73 4.82 -10.39
N TYR A 51 -5.05 4.33 -11.58
CA TYR A 51 -4.95 2.91 -11.92
C TYR A 51 -3.51 2.46 -12.08
N ASP A 52 -2.62 3.33 -12.58
CA ASP A 52 -1.18 3.05 -12.64
C ASP A 52 -0.61 2.92 -11.21
N LEU A 53 -0.93 3.87 -10.32
CA LEU A 53 -0.49 3.81 -8.92
C LEU A 53 -1.05 2.58 -8.19
N VAL A 54 -2.33 2.25 -8.40
CA VAL A 54 -2.92 1.02 -7.86
C VAL A 54 -2.20 -0.22 -8.39
N GLY A 55 -1.89 -0.24 -9.68
CA GLY A 55 -1.17 -1.35 -10.33
C GLY A 55 0.21 -1.59 -9.71
N ASP A 56 0.99 -0.52 -9.53
CA ASP A 56 2.32 -0.62 -8.93
C ASP A 56 2.25 -1.06 -7.46
N LEU A 57 1.35 -0.46 -6.67
CA LEU A 57 1.16 -0.87 -5.28
C LEU A 57 0.77 -2.34 -5.17
N GLN A 58 -0.14 -2.79 -6.04
CA GLN A 58 -0.58 -4.18 -6.09
C GLN A 58 0.58 -5.11 -6.46
N ALA A 59 1.42 -4.73 -7.43
CA ALA A 59 2.59 -5.51 -7.84
C ALA A 59 3.58 -5.70 -6.70
N HIS A 60 3.91 -4.63 -5.96
CA HIS A 60 4.81 -4.71 -4.80
C HIS A 60 4.23 -5.56 -3.66
N ILE A 61 2.92 -5.47 -3.43
CA ILE A 61 2.23 -6.29 -2.42
C ILE A 61 2.21 -7.76 -2.83
N ASP A 62 1.96 -8.07 -4.09
CA ASP A 62 1.94 -9.45 -4.57
C ASP A 62 3.33 -10.07 -4.61
N ASP A 63 4.36 -9.28 -4.92
CA ASP A 63 5.76 -9.69 -4.78
C ASP A 63 6.12 -9.96 -3.31
N ALA A 64 5.75 -9.05 -2.40
CA ALA A 64 5.95 -9.24 -0.96
C ALA A 64 5.21 -10.47 -0.40
N LYS A 65 4.01 -10.77 -0.89
CA LYS A 65 3.28 -12.00 -0.55
C LYS A 65 3.94 -13.25 -1.12
N ARG A 66 4.57 -13.14 -2.29
CA ARG A 66 5.20 -14.27 -2.98
C ARG A 66 6.54 -14.63 -2.37
N ASP A 67 7.30 -13.62 -1.94
CA ASP A 67 8.58 -13.79 -1.22
C ASP A 67 8.36 -14.31 0.20
N ARG A 68 7.16 -14.06 0.75
CA ARG A 68 6.75 -14.57 2.05
C ARG A 68 6.28 -16.01 1.91
N ASP A 69 7.10 -16.93 2.43
CA ASP A 69 6.84 -18.36 2.52
C ASP A 69 5.40 -18.63 3.02
N PRO A 70 4.64 -19.59 2.44
CA PRO A 70 3.24 -19.85 2.80
C PRO A 70 3.03 -20.25 4.27
N ASP A 71 4.09 -20.51 5.04
CA ASP A 71 4.08 -20.79 6.47
C ASP A 71 4.12 -19.54 7.38
N ASP A 72 4.32 -18.33 6.84
CA ASP A 72 4.35 -17.09 7.64
C ASP A 72 2.92 -16.55 7.85
N VAL A 73 2.17 -17.30 8.65
CA VAL A 73 0.86 -16.92 9.21
C VAL A 73 1.08 -15.61 9.98
N TYR A 74 0.56 -14.48 9.46
CA TYR A 74 0.21 -13.39 10.37
C TYR A 74 -0.94 -13.94 11.19
N ASP A 75 -0.64 -14.36 12.41
CA ASP A 75 -1.59 -14.48 13.49
C ASP A 75 -2.23 -13.09 13.65
N ASP A 76 -3.36 -12.90 12.98
CA ASP A 76 -4.26 -11.77 13.21
C ASP A 76 -5.02 -12.14 14.49
N ASP A 77 -4.30 -12.16 15.62
CA ASP A 77 -4.85 -12.25 16.97
C ASP A 77 -5.46 -10.89 17.30
N ASP A 78 -6.51 -10.50 16.56
CA ASP A 78 -7.43 -9.43 16.94
C ASP A 78 -8.73 -10.12 17.39
N ASP A 79 -8.57 -10.95 18.43
CA ASP A 79 -9.62 -11.29 19.38
C ASP A 79 -9.47 -10.29 20.54
N ASP A 80 -10.20 -9.18 20.53
CA ASP A 80 -10.58 -8.50 21.76
C ASP A 80 -11.99 -7.88 21.60
N ASP A 81 -12.84 -8.31 22.53
CA ASP A 81 -14.31 -8.26 22.69
C ASP A 81 -14.96 -6.86 22.67
#